data_AF-A0A0H3J9X8-F1
#
_entry.id   AF-A0A0H3J9X8-F1
#
_cell.length_a   1.000
_cell.length_b   1.000
_cell.length_c   1.000
_cell.angle_alpha   90.00
_cell.angle_beta   90.00
_cell.angle_gamma   90.00
#
_symmetry.space_group_name_H-M   'P 1'
#
loop_
_entity.id
_entity.type
_entity.pdbx_description
1 polymer ?
#
loop_
_entity_poly.entity_id
_entity_poly.type
_entity_poly.pdbx_seq_one_letter_code
_entity_poly.pdbx_strand_id
1 'polypeptide(L)'
;MNYILGNDRSQVRIECIEDYVGTDSEVRIIDKIIDSLNIESLGFKIGNNFTTGRPMYDPMDMLKLFVYGYFNGIRSSRKLAKQAKINREVIWLINGVQPKYRAISDFRKDNIDALTKVFQSFVEYCIALGLYEKELIAVDGTKIEASASKSKYSIIL
;
A
#
# COMPACT_ATOMS: atom_id res chain seq x y z
N MET A 1 -30.65 28.55 16.45
CA MET A 1 -29.35 28.25 15.82
C MET A 1 -29.49 26.90 15.13
N ASN A 2 -29.30 26.83 13.81
CA ASN A 2 -29.53 25.60 13.05
C ASN A 2 -28.18 24.94 12.73
N TYR A 3 -27.67 24.14 13.69
CA TYR A 3 -26.53 23.29 13.43
C TYR A 3 -26.99 21.96 12.82
N ILE A 4 -26.20 21.44 11.88
CA ILE A 4 -26.36 20.05 11.43
C ILE A 4 -25.78 19.16 12.54
N LEU A 5 -26.64 18.36 13.17
CA LEU A 5 -26.22 17.39 14.18
C LEU A 5 -25.76 16.10 13.50
N GLY A 6 -24.67 15.51 14.02
CA GLY A 6 -24.19 14.21 13.57
C GLY A 6 -24.99 13.05 14.16
N ASN A 7 -24.64 11.83 13.76
CA ASN A 7 -25.24 10.60 14.28
C ASN A 7 -24.68 10.23 15.67
N ASP A 8 -25.50 9.53 16.46
CA ASP A 8 -25.11 9.02 17.78
C ASP A 8 -24.09 7.87 17.67
N ARG A 9 -23.10 7.81 18.57
CA ARG A 9 -22.02 6.80 18.54
C ARG A 9 -22.46 5.39 18.92
N SER A 10 -23.63 5.24 19.56
CA SER A 10 -24.23 3.96 19.93
C SER A 10 -25.18 3.39 18.86
N GLN A 11 -25.41 4.14 17.77
CA GLN A 11 -26.26 3.70 16.68
C GLN A 11 -25.67 2.45 15.99
N VAL A 12 -26.46 1.40 15.89
CA VAL A 12 -26.12 0.20 15.12
C VAL A 12 -26.40 0.46 13.64
N ARG A 13 -25.45 0.09 12.77
CA ARG A 13 -25.59 0.18 11.32
C ARG A 13 -25.08 -1.10 10.68
N ILE A 14 -25.78 -1.55 9.65
CA ILE A 14 -25.33 -2.60 8.74
C ILE A 14 -24.71 -1.88 7.53
N GLU A 15 -23.46 -2.20 7.20
CA GLU A 15 -22.75 -1.59 6.06
C GLU A 15 -22.19 -2.70 5.17
N CYS A 16 -22.23 -2.49 3.84
CA CYS A 16 -21.47 -3.31 2.91
C CYS A 16 -20.04 -2.76 2.81
N ILE A 17 -19.05 -3.65 2.69
CA ILE A 17 -17.65 -3.20 2.47
C ILE A 17 -17.59 -2.35 1.20
N GLU A 18 -18.35 -2.70 0.15
CA GLU A 18 -18.39 -1.96 -1.11
C GLU A 18 -18.80 -0.49 -0.95
N ASP A 19 -19.60 -0.17 0.07
CA ASP A 19 -20.05 1.20 0.35
C ASP A 19 -18.95 2.09 0.94
N TYR A 20 -17.80 1.51 1.32
CA TYR A 20 -16.69 2.24 1.92
C TYR A 20 -15.97 3.16 0.94
N VAL A 21 -16.03 2.83 -0.34
CA VAL A 21 -15.27 3.50 -1.40
C VAL A 21 -16.24 3.93 -2.50
N GLY A 22 -16.34 5.24 -2.73
CA GLY A 22 -17.18 5.78 -3.82
C GLY A 22 -16.72 5.29 -5.20
N THR A 23 -17.61 5.32 -6.19
CA THR A 23 -17.33 4.86 -7.56
C THR A 23 -16.17 5.60 -8.23
N ASP A 24 -15.96 6.86 -7.85
CA ASP A 24 -14.96 7.74 -8.46
C ASP A 24 -13.63 7.77 -7.68
N SER A 25 -13.48 6.91 -6.66
CA SER A 25 -12.26 6.85 -5.88
C SER A 25 -11.08 6.28 -6.69
N GLU A 26 -9.94 6.95 -6.62
CA GLU A 26 -8.67 6.53 -7.23
C GLU A 26 -8.21 5.15 -6.74
N VAL A 27 -8.66 4.73 -5.55
CA VAL A 27 -8.33 3.41 -4.99
C VAL A 27 -8.89 2.28 -5.84
N ARG A 28 -10.01 2.52 -6.55
CA ARG A 28 -10.56 1.56 -7.53
C ARG A 28 -9.67 1.40 -8.76
N ILE A 29 -8.88 2.42 -9.11
CA ILE A 29 -7.90 2.33 -10.19
C ILE A 29 -6.76 1.40 -9.75
N ILE A 30 -6.27 1.54 -8.52
CA ILE A 30 -5.27 0.62 -7.95
C ILE A 30 -5.80 -0.82 -7.99
N ASP A 31 -7.02 -1.04 -7.51
CA ASP A 31 -7.68 -2.35 -7.51
C ASP A 31 -7.70 -2.99 -8.91
N LYS A 32 -8.22 -2.26 -9.91
CA LYS A 32 -8.32 -2.74 -11.30
C LYS A 32 -6.97 -2.97 -11.98
N ILE A 33 -5.99 -2.10 -11.75
CA ILE A 33 -4.66 -2.28 -12.33
C ILE A 33 -4.04 -3.54 -11.76
N ILE A 34 -4.04 -3.70 -10.43
CA ILE A 34 -3.44 -4.87 -9.80
C ILE A 34 -4.15 -6.16 -10.23
N ASP A 35 -5.49 -6.16 -10.28
CA ASP A 35 -6.28 -7.30 -10.77
C ASP A 35 -5.97 -7.71 -12.22
N SER A 36 -5.49 -6.76 -13.04
CA SER A 36 -5.08 -7.06 -14.42
C SER A 36 -3.68 -7.69 -14.55
N LEU A 37 -2.89 -7.69 -13.47
CA LEU A 37 -1.51 -8.19 -13.49
C LEU A 37 -1.46 -9.72 -13.38
N ASN A 38 -0.58 -10.33 -14.18
CA ASN A 38 -0.23 -11.73 -14.03
C ASN A 38 0.88 -11.89 -12.98
N ILE A 39 0.49 -12.12 -11.73
CA ILE A 39 1.39 -12.24 -10.56
C ILE A 39 2.41 -13.38 -10.70
N GLU A 40 2.05 -14.48 -11.36
CA GLU A 40 2.97 -15.61 -11.60
C GLU A 40 4.13 -15.19 -12.49
N SER A 41 3.83 -14.49 -13.59
CA SER A 41 4.85 -13.99 -14.52
C SER A 41 5.78 -12.96 -13.87
N LEU A 42 5.30 -12.27 -12.83
CA LEU A 42 6.06 -11.29 -12.05
C LEU A 42 6.99 -11.94 -11.01
N GLY A 43 6.88 -13.27 -10.83
CA GLY A 43 7.74 -14.04 -9.93
C GLY A 43 7.24 -14.09 -8.48
N PHE A 44 5.97 -13.76 -8.23
CA PHE A 44 5.39 -14.01 -6.91
C PHE A 44 5.26 -15.52 -6.70
N LYS A 45 5.80 -16.00 -5.58
CA LYS A 45 5.61 -17.38 -5.17
C LYS A 45 4.19 -17.51 -4.63
N ILE A 46 3.27 -18.01 -5.44
CA ILE A 46 1.96 -18.45 -4.95
C ILE A 46 2.24 -19.62 -4.02
N GLY A 47 2.08 -19.37 -2.71
CA GLY A 47 2.48 -20.30 -1.68
C GLY A 47 1.72 -21.62 -1.79
N ASN A 48 2.45 -22.73 -1.72
CA ASN A 48 1.85 -24.01 -1.38
C ASN A 48 1.15 -23.85 -0.03
N ASN A 49 -0.14 -24.18 0.03
CA ASN A 49 -0.88 -24.24 1.29
C ASN A 49 -0.15 -25.21 2.23
N PHE A 50 0.69 -24.68 3.12
CA PHE A 50 1.36 -25.49 4.13
C PHE A 50 0.27 -26.14 4.98
N THR A 51 0.35 -27.45 5.17
CA THR A 51 -0.61 -28.24 5.96
C THR A 51 -0.57 -27.88 7.45
N THR A 52 0.41 -27.07 7.88
CA THR A 52 0.55 -26.57 9.26
C THR A 52 0.96 -25.10 9.27
N GLY A 53 0.44 -24.34 10.25
CA GLY A 53 0.69 -22.92 10.42
C GLY A 53 -0.50 -22.02 10.07
N ARG A 54 -0.32 -20.69 10.18
CA ARG A 54 -1.34 -19.72 9.77
C ARG A 54 -1.32 -19.61 8.24
N PRO A 55 -2.49 -19.65 7.56
CA PRO A 55 -2.57 -19.41 6.12
C PRO A 55 -1.90 -18.09 5.73
N MET A 56 -1.27 -18.08 4.56
CA MET A 56 -0.70 -16.87 3.98
C MET A 56 -1.82 -15.93 3.53
N TYR A 57 -1.54 -14.62 3.52
CA TYR A 57 -2.43 -13.66 2.88
C TYR A 57 -2.34 -13.81 1.36
N ASP A 58 -3.42 -13.47 0.66
CA ASP A 58 -3.41 -13.40 -0.79
C ASP A 58 -2.30 -12.43 -1.26
N PRO A 59 -1.38 -12.86 -2.15
CA PRO A 59 -0.38 -11.97 -2.73
C PRO A 59 -0.98 -10.72 -3.38
N MET A 60 -2.18 -10.78 -3.95
CA MET A 60 -2.88 -9.63 -4.55
C MET A 60 -3.26 -8.59 -3.51
N ASP A 61 -3.87 -9.00 -2.41
CA ASP A 61 -4.22 -8.09 -1.30
C ASP A 61 -2.97 -7.42 -0.73
N MET A 62 -1.89 -8.19 -0.56
CA MET A 62 -0.62 -7.67 -0.09
C MET A 62 -0.02 -6.68 -1.09
N LEU A 63 -0.09 -6.98 -2.39
CA LEU A 63 0.40 -6.10 -3.45
C LEU A 63 -0.39 -4.79 -3.52
N LYS A 64 -1.72 -4.84 -3.48
CA LYS A 64 -2.60 -3.67 -3.40
C LYS A 64 -2.25 -2.79 -2.19
N LEU A 65 -2.00 -3.39 -1.03
CA LEU A 65 -1.55 -2.66 0.16
C LEU A 65 -0.21 -1.94 -0.05
N PHE A 66 0.74 -2.57 -0.75
CA PHE A 66 2.02 -1.94 -1.08
C PHE A 66 1.85 -0.79 -2.06
N VAL A 67 1.04 -0.94 -3.10
CA VAL A 67 0.78 0.11 -4.09
C VAL A 67 0.06 1.30 -3.44
N TYR A 68 -0.99 1.04 -2.67
CA TYR A 68 -1.64 2.08 -1.86
C TYR A 68 -0.66 2.80 -0.95
N GLY A 69 0.19 2.03 -0.26
CA GLY A 69 1.23 2.57 0.60
C GLY A 69 2.22 3.46 -0.15
N TYR A 70 2.65 3.05 -1.34
CA TYR A 70 3.58 3.82 -2.14
C TYR A 70 2.96 5.14 -2.61
N PHE A 71 1.74 5.07 -3.16
CA PHE A 71 0.94 6.20 -3.65
C PHE A 71 0.71 7.24 -2.55
N ASN A 72 0.42 6.80 -1.32
CA ASN A 72 0.16 7.67 -0.17
C ASN A 72 1.41 8.00 0.67
N GLY A 73 2.63 7.66 0.22
CA GLY A 73 3.88 7.92 0.97
C GLY A 73 4.06 7.10 2.25
N ILE A 74 3.29 6.02 2.45
CA ILE A 74 3.31 5.14 3.62
C ILE A 74 4.25 3.95 3.37
N ARG A 75 5.50 4.04 3.84
CA ARG A 75 6.53 3.00 3.60
C ARG A 75 6.78 2.04 4.78
N SER A 76 6.28 2.38 5.97
CA SER A 76 6.46 1.57 7.17
C SER A 76 5.44 0.46 7.25
N SER A 77 5.90 -0.79 7.40
CA SER A 77 5.02 -1.96 7.60
C SER A 77 4.09 -1.81 8.81
N ARG A 78 4.52 -1.09 9.85
CA ARG A 78 3.66 -0.77 11.00
C ARG A 78 2.57 0.23 10.65
N LYS A 79 2.89 1.25 9.85
CA LYS A 79 1.90 2.23 9.36
C LYS A 79 0.91 1.54 8.41
N LEU A 80 1.37 0.67 7.50
CA LEU A 80 0.48 -0.12 6.63
C LEU A 80 -0.46 -1.02 7.43
N ALA A 81 0.06 -1.76 8.42
CA ALA A 81 -0.77 -2.57 9.31
C ALA A 81 -1.78 -1.73 10.11
N LYS A 82 -1.47 -0.47 10.41
CA LYS A 82 -2.42 0.46 11.01
C LYS A 82 -3.51 0.86 10.00
N GLN A 83 -3.14 1.21 8.77
CA GLN A 83 -4.10 1.58 7.72
C GLN A 83 -5.09 0.45 7.44
N ALA A 84 -4.61 -0.80 7.33
CA ALA A 84 -5.44 -2.00 7.15
C ALA A 84 -6.52 -2.19 8.25
N LYS A 85 -6.41 -1.50 9.39
CA LYS A 85 -7.37 -1.58 10.49
C LYS A 85 -8.33 -0.41 10.59
N ILE A 86 -7.93 0.77 10.13
CA ILE A 86 -8.66 2.01 10.43
C ILE A 86 -9.11 2.76 9.18
N ASN A 87 -8.48 2.51 8.04
CA ASN A 87 -8.74 3.23 6.82
C ASN A 87 -9.73 2.44 5.96
N ARG A 88 -10.91 3.01 5.74
CA ARG A 88 -12.00 2.39 4.99
C ARG A 88 -11.59 2.02 3.55
N GLU A 89 -10.79 2.85 2.90
CA GLU A 89 -10.26 2.56 1.56
C GLU A 89 -9.36 1.33 1.56
N VAL A 90 -8.45 1.25 2.53
CA VAL A 90 -7.53 0.11 2.62
C VAL A 90 -8.30 -1.15 2.99
N ILE A 91 -9.24 -1.06 3.94
CA ILE A 91 -10.11 -2.18 4.31
C ILE A 91 -10.87 -2.69 3.09
N TRP A 92 -11.43 -1.81 2.27
CA TRP A 92 -12.08 -2.18 1.01
C TRP A 92 -11.09 -2.83 0.04
N LEU A 93 -9.95 -2.19 -0.19
CA LEU A 93 -8.95 -2.58 -1.18
C LEU A 93 -8.35 -3.97 -0.94
N ILE A 94 -8.25 -4.40 0.33
CA ILE A 94 -7.68 -5.70 0.71
C ILE A 94 -8.73 -6.65 1.28
N ASN A 95 -9.99 -6.52 0.86
CA ASN A 95 -11.06 -7.46 1.23
C ASN A 95 -11.25 -7.62 2.75
N GLY A 96 -10.97 -6.57 3.52
CA GLY A 96 -11.08 -6.54 4.97
C GLY A 96 -10.00 -7.31 5.73
N VAL A 97 -9.00 -7.89 5.06
CA VAL A 97 -7.92 -8.58 5.78
C VAL A 97 -7.06 -7.61 6.59
N GLN A 98 -6.58 -8.06 7.75
CA GLN A 98 -5.81 -7.22 8.67
C GLN A 98 -4.40 -7.79 8.91
N PRO A 99 -3.50 -7.70 7.92
CA PRO A 99 -2.15 -8.22 8.06
C PRO A 99 -1.38 -7.54 9.20
N LYS A 100 -0.72 -8.36 10.02
CA LYS A 100 0.19 -7.87 11.05
C LYS A 100 1.46 -7.33 10.38
N TYR A 101 2.10 -6.35 11.02
CA TYR A 101 3.31 -5.71 10.48
C TYR A 101 4.43 -6.70 10.13
N ARG A 102 4.55 -7.84 10.84
CA ARG A 102 5.53 -8.90 10.54
C ARG A 102 5.23 -9.54 9.20
N ALA A 103 3.99 -9.98 8.98
CA ALA A 103 3.56 -10.56 7.69
C ALA A 103 3.83 -9.61 6.52
N ILE A 104 3.57 -8.30 6.69
CA ILE A 104 3.89 -7.28 5.68
C ILE A 104 5.41 -7.18 5.45
N SER A 105 6.19 -7.17 6.53
CA SER A 105 7.66 -7.08 6.44
C SER A 105 8.26 -8.32 5.76
N ASP A 106 7.80 -9.51 6.13
CA ASP A 106 8.28 -10.79 5.62
C ASP A 106 7.89 -10.93 4.14
N PHE A 107 6.63 -10.64 3.79
CA PHE A 107 6.19 -10.63 2.39
C PHE A 107 7.03 -9.71 1.51
N ARG A 108 7.34 -8.49 1.99
CA ARG A 108 8.20 -7.56 1.25
C ARG A 108 9.62 -8.09 1.06
N LYS A 109 10.18 -8.69 2.11
CA LYS A 109 11.52 -9.26 2.08
C LYS A 109 11.60 -10.42 1.09
N ASP A 110 10.59 -11.28 1.07
CA ASP A 110 10.56 -12.50 0.27
C ASP A 110 10.22 -12.25 -1.21
N ASN A 111 9.63 -11.09 -1.53
CA ASN A 111 9.14 -10.73 -2.87
C ASN A 111 9.70 -9.39 -3.38
N ILE A 112 10.86 -8.94 -2.91
CA ILE A 112 11.39 -7.60 -3.21
C ILE A 112 11.59 -7.35 -4.72
N ASP A 113 12.08 -8.36 -5.45
CA ASP A 113 12.31 -8.26 -6.90
C ASP A 113 10.98 -8.20 -7.66
N ALA A 114 10.00 -9.02 -7.26
CA ALA A 114 8.67 -9.05 -7.87
C ALA A 114 7.92 -7.74 -7.61
N LEU A 115 7.99 -7.21 -6.38
CA LEU A 115 7.45 -5.90 -6.04
C LEU A 115 8.06 -4.79 -6.91
N THR A 116 9.38 -4.81 -7.10
CA THR A 116 10.08 -3.81 -7.92
C THR A 116 9.57 -3.83 -9.37
N LYS A 117 9.40 -5.02 -9.95
CA LYS A 117 8.83 -5.17 -11.30
C LYS A 117 7.39 -4.64 -11.38
N VAL A 118 6.55 -4.98 -10.42
CA VAL A 118 5.17 -4.45 -10.38
C VAL A 118 5.16 -2.93 -10.32
N PHE A 119 5.98 -2.34 -9.45
CA PHE A 119 6.03 -0.88 -9.34
C PHE A 119 6.50 -0.22 -10.63
N GLN A 120 7.46 -0.81 -11.35
CA GLN A 120 7.88 -0.35 -12.66
C GLN A 120 6.72 -0.41 -13.67
N SER A 121 6.06 -1.57 -13.80
CA SER A 121 4.93 -1.73 -14.72
C SER A 121 3.73 -0.85 -14.36
N PHE A 122 3.47 -0.62 -13.07
CA PHE A 122 2.43 0.28 -12.60
C PHE A 122 2.72 1.73 -13.03
N VAL A 123 3.95 2.21 -12.83
CA VAL A 123 4.37 3.55 -13.26
C VAL A 123 4.28 3.69 -14.79
N GLU A 124 4.74 2.68 -15.54
CA GLU A 124 4.60 2.65 -17.01
C GLU A 124 3.14 2.73 -17.45
N TYR A 125 2.24 2.01 -16.78
CA TYR A 125 0.81 2.03 -17.06
C TYR A 125 0.21 3.42 -16.80
N CYS A 126 0.55 4.04 -15.67
CA CYS A 126 0.08 5.40 -15.38
C CYS A 126 0.62 6.44 -16.37
N ILE A 127 1.87 6.30 -16.84
CA ILE A 127 2.43 7.16 -17.90
C ILE A 127 1.68 6.95 -19.21
N ALA A 128 1.40 5.71 -19.59
CA ALA A 128 0.68 5.38 -20.83
C ALA A 128 -0.76 5.93 -20.84
N LEU A 129 -1.42 5.97 -19.68
CA LEU A 129 -2.75 6.56 -19.51
C LEU A 129 -2.74 8.09 -19.42
N GLY A 130 -1.56 8.73 -19.44
CA GLY A 130 -1.46 10.18 -19.27
C GLY A 130 -1.85 10.67 -17.88
N LEU A 131 -1.87 9.78 -16.87
CA LEU A 131 -2.20 10.12 -15.48
C LEU A 131 -1.07 10.89 -14.78
N TYR A 132 0.11 10.90 -15.39
CA TYR A 132 1.23 11.76 -14.99
C TYR A 132 1.57 12.68 -16.17
N GLU A 133 1.43 14.00 -16.01
CA GLU A 133 2.29 14.91 -16.75
C GLU A 133 3.73 14.61 -16.30
N LYS A 134 4.66 14.52 -17.25
CA LYS A 134 6.09 14.25 -16.99
C LYS A 134 6.72 15.42 -16.22
N GLU A 135 6.37 15.62 -14.95
CA GLU A 135 7.25 16.33 -14.04
C GLU A 135 8.36 15.35 -13.65
N LEU A 136 9.56 15.70 -14.08
CA LEU A 136 10.77 14.93 -13.92
C LEU A 136 11.12 14.91 -12.43
N ILE A 137 10.57 13.95 -11.67
CA ILE A 137 10.91 13.76 -10.25
C ILE A 137 12.32 13.17 -10.20
N ALA A 138 13.32 14.04 -10.15
CA ALA A 138 14.67 13.69 -9.77
C ALA A 138 14.67 13.33 -8.28
N VAL A 139 14.60 12.03 -7.96
CA VAL A 139 14.95 11.55 -6.62
C VAL A 139 16.47 11.47 -6.57
N ASP A 140 17.13 12.59 -6.28
CA ASP A 140 18.55 12.58 -5.91
C ASP A 140 18.67 11.85 -4.56
N GLY A 141 19.01 10.55 -4.63
CA GLY A 141 19.25 9.73 -3.47
C GLY A 141 20.58 10.09 -2.85
N THR A 142 20.65 11.22 -2.14
CA THR A 142 21.84 11.55 -1.37
C THR A 142 21.97 10.54 -0.22
N LYS A 143 22.84 9.54 -0.39
CA LYS A 143 23.28 8.67 0.71
C LYS A 143 24.19 9.50 1.62
N ILE A 144 23.62 10.05 2.69
CA ILE A 144 24.40 10.65 3.76
C ILE A 144 24.83 9.51 4.70
N GLU A 145 26.12 9.19 4.70
CA GLU A 145 26.68 8.34 5.75
C GLU A 145 26.67 9.12 7.07
N ALA A 146 26.00 8.57 8.08
CA ALA A 146 25.97 9.15 9.42
C ALA A 146 27.37 9.06 10.04
N SER A 147 28.10 10.17 10.07
CA SER A 147 29.36 10.26 10.80
C SER A 147 29.10 10.26 12.30
N ALA A 148 29.46 9.17 12.99
CA ALA A 148 29.39 9.05 14.45
C ALA A 148 30.64 9.63 15.16
N SER A 149 31.32 10.61 14.57
CA SER A 149 32.46 11.29 15.18
C SER A 149 32.00 12.59 15.87
N LYS A 150 32.33 12.74 17.16
CA LYS A 150 32.01 13.94 17.98
C LYS A 150 32.78 15.22 17.60
N SER A 151 33.47 15.24 16.46
CA SER A 151 34.22 16.42 16.02
C SER A 151 34.06 16.63 14.53
N LYS A 152 32.97 17.31 14.14
CA LYS A 152 32.84 18.17 12.94
C LYS A 152 31.41 18.73 12.89
N TYR A 153 31.25 19.95 13.39
CA TYR A 153 30.07 20.76 13.07
C TYR A 153 30.37 21.52 11.78
N SER A 154 29.57 21.27 10.75
CA SER A 154 29.43 22.19 9.61
C SER A 154 27.96 22.58 9.54
N ILE A 155 27.70 23.79 10.03
CA ILE A 155 26.44 24.52 9.84
C ILE A 155 26.27 24.70 8.32
N ILE A 156 25.11 24.35 7.79
CA ILE A 156 24.69 24.81 6.47
C ILE A 156 23.26 25.35 6.64
N LEU A 157 23.11 26.64 6.32
CA LEU A 157 21.86 27.36 6.15
C LEU A 157 21.02 26.75 5.02
#